data_AF-A0A927P7T4-F1
#
_entry.id   AF-A0A927P7T4-F1
#
_cell.length_a   1.000
_cell.length_b   1.000
_cell.length_c   1.000
_cell.angle_alpha   90.00
_cell.angle_beta   90.00
_cell.angle_gamma   90.00
#
_symmetry.space_group_name_H-M   'P 1'
#
loop_
_entity.id
_entity.type
_entity.pdbx_description
1 polymer ?
#
loop_
_entity_poly.entity_id
_entity_poly.type
_entity_poly.pdbx_seq_one_letter_code
_entity_poly.pdbx_strand_id
1 'polypeptide(L)'
;MKSFKRLRRLALITLVFVFAYWGIVFANDRIALSLKEMLIDHPLPPGTQLVDSKAVAGKMEGNGNGMQYFGMILVKTELSEEALEAYYREKLETEYYLYVEKQESQLIWPYKDYRFENWEDGDDSYCITLYRDSVVGFEDSLWEAILNSDLRAH
;
A
#
# COMPACT_ATOMS: atom_id res chain seq x y z
N MET A 1 -36.23 32.48 -8.15
CA MET A 1 -34.85 32.96 -7.88
C MET A 1 -34.24 32.47 -6.56
N LYS A 2 -34.97 32.46 -5.42
CA LYS A 2 -34.43 31.95 -4.13
C LYS A 2 -34.13 30.43 -4.12
N SER A 3 -34.96 29.60 -4.76
CA SER A 3 -34.73 28.14 -4.83
C SER A 3 -33.48 27.78 -5.65
N PHE A 4 -33.25 28.45 -6.79
CA PHE A 4 -32.05 28.26 -7.61
C PHE A 4 -30.75 28.56 -6.83
N LYS A 5 -30.74 29.63 -6.03
CA LYS A 5 -29.60 29.96 -5.14
C LYS A 5 -29.40 28.95 -4.00
N ARG A 6 -30.44 28.23 -3.58
CA ARG A 6 -30.33 27.14 -2.59
C ARG A 6 -29.81 25.86 -3.25
N LEU A 7 -30.33 25.51 -4.42
CA LEU A 7 -29.89 24.34 -5.20
C LEU A 7 -28.41 24.46 -5.59
N ARG A 8 -27.99 25.63 -6.09
CA ARG A 8 -26.57 25.89 -6.39
C ARG A 8 -25.65 25.73 -5.17
N ARG A 9 -26.12 26.17 -3.99
CA ARG A 9 -25.36 26.01 -2.74
C ARG A 9 -25.25 24.55 -2.33
N LEU A 10 -26.34 23.79 -2.41
CA LEU A 10 -26.34 22.35 -2.13
C LEU A 10 -25.40 21.62 -3.09
N ALA A 11 -25.47 21.89 -4.39
CA ALA A 11 -24.58 21.29 -5.38
C ALA A 11 -23.10 21.57 -5.10
N LEU A 12 -22.76 22.81 -4.71
CA LEU A 12 -21.39 23.16 -4.33
C LEU A 12 -20.92 22.40 -3.09
N ILE A 13 -21.77 22.30 -2.06
CA ILE A 13 -21.47 21.56 -0.83
C ILE A 13 -21.24 20.08 -1.16
N THR A 14 -22.10 19.46 -1.96
CA THR A 14 -21.93 18.08 -2.41
C THR A 14 -20.62 17.90 -3.17
N LEU A 15 -20.27 18.83 -4.06
CA LEU A 15 -19.04 18.77 -4.83
C LEU A 15 -17.79 18.81 -3.92
N VAL A 16 -17.81 19.62 -2.85
CA VAL A 16 -16.72 19.67 -1.86
C VAL A 16 -16.53 18.31 -1.19
N PHE A 17 -17.61 17.64 -0.77
CA PHE A 17 -17.50 16.31 -0.17
C PHE A 17 -16.97 15.26 -1.14
N VAL A 18 -17.40 15.32 -2.41
CA VAL A 18 -16.88 14.41 -3.45
C VAL A 18 -15.39 14.62 -3.66
N PHE A 19 -14.91 15.87 -3.78
CA PHE A 19 -13.48 16.14 -3.93
C PHE A 19 -12.68 15.79 -2.68
N ALA A 20 -13.23 16.02 -1.49
CA ALA A 20 -12.59 15.62 -0.23
C ALA A 20 -12.39 14.10 -0.18
N TYR A 21 -13.43 13.33 -0.52
CA TYR A 21 -13.35 11.87 -0.60
C TYR A 21 -12.26 11.40 -1.56
N TRP A 22 -12.25 11.91 -2.80
CA TRP A 22 -11.21 11.56 -3.76
C TRP A 22 -9.81 12.01 -3.32
N GLY A 23 -9.70 13.16 -2.67
CA GLY A 23 -8.43 13.64 -2.12
C GLY A 23 -7.84 12.69 -1.07
N ILE A 24 -8.70 12.14 -0.20
CA ILE A 24 -8.29 11.14 0.80
C ILE A 24 -7.80 9.86 0.13
N VAL A 25 -8.58 9.34 -0.83
CA VAL A 25 -8.23 8.14 -1.61
C VAL A 25 -6.87 8.31 -2.29
N PHE A 26 -6.66 9.43 -2.97
CA PHE A 26 -5.39 9.70 -3.64
C PHE A 26 -4.23 9.87 -2.66
N ALA A 27 -4.45 10.49 -1.50
CA ALA A 27 -3.41 10.62 -0.49
C ALA A 27 -2.98 9.24 0.04
N ASN A 28 -3.93 8.36 0.33
CA ASN A 28 -3.65 7.00 0.80
C ASN A 28 -2.89 6.18 -0.24
N ASP A 29 -3.35 6.20 -1.50
CA ASP A 29 -2.69 5.47 -2.60
C ASP A 29 -1.26 5.98 -2.83
N ARG A 30 -1.02 7.29 -2.62
CA ARG A 30 0.33 7.87 -2.71
C ARG A 30 1.27 7.39 -1.61
N ILE A 31 0.77 7.19 -0.40
CA ILE A 31 1.58 6.62 0.70
C ILE A 31 1.96 5.17 0.40
N ALA A 32 1.00 4.35 -0.05
CA ALA A 32 1.32 2.99 -0.47
C ALA A 32 2.29 2.97 -1.68
N LEU A 33 2.11 3.89 -2.62
CA LEU A 33 3.01 4.03 -3.77
C LEU A 33 4.44 4.38 -3.32
N SER A 34 4.61 5.27 -2.34
CA SER A 34 5.95 5.61 -1.85
C SER A 34 6.65 4.42 -1.20
N LEU A 35 5.92 3.52 -0.50
CA LEU A 35 6.51 2.29 0.01
C LEU A 35 7.03 1.39 -1.11
N LYS A 36 6.25 1.25 -2.19
CA LYS A 36 6.66 0.47 -3.36
C LYS A 36 7.86 1.12 -4.08
N GLU A 37 7.85 2.45 -4.21
CA GLU A 37 8.97 3.20 -4.79
C GLU A 37 10.25 3.04 -3.96
N MET A 38 10.18 3.04 -2.63
CA MET A 38 11.34 2.74 -1.79
C MET A 38 11.97 1.37 -2.08
N LEU A 39 11.17 0.34 -2.37
CA LEU A 39 11.70 -0.97 -2.79
C LEU A 39 12.37 -0.94 -4.16
N ILE A 40 11.82 -0.20 -5.11
CA ILE A 40 12.27 -0.17 -6.51
C ILE A 40 13.45 0.77 -6.73
N ASP A 41 13.53 1.87 -5.97
CA ASP A 41 14.56 2.90 -6.11
C ASP A 41 15.92 2.43 -5.57
N HIS A 42 15.94 1.41 -4.70
CA HIS A 42 17.16 0.72 -4.34
C HIS A 42 17.56 -0.28 -5.43
N PRO A 43 18.88 -0.43 -5.70
CA PRO A 43 19.33 -1.47 -6.63
C PRO A 43 18.84 -2.83 -6.14
N LEU A 44 18.41 -3.68 -7.07
CA LEU A 44 18.08 -5.07 -6.73
C LEU A 44 19.35 -5.80 -6.28
N PRO A 45 19.23 -6.81 -5.41
CA PRO A 45 20.34 -7.70 -5.10
C PRO A 45 20.95 -8.30 -6.40
N PRO A 46 22.27 -8.57 -6.43
CA PRO A 46 22.90 -9.20 -7.59
C PRO A 46 22.22 -10.53 -7.96
N GLY A 47 21.99 -10.75 -9.26
CA GLY A 47 21.33 -11.96 -9.75
C GLY A 47 19.80 -11.98 -9.56
N THR A 48 19.20 -10.87 -9.13
CA THR A 48 17.75 -10.75 -8.92
C THR A 48 17.09 -9.97 -10.06
N GLN A 49 15.94 -10.45 -10.52
CA GLN A 49 15.09 -9.79 -11.52
C GLN A 49 13.78 -9.32 -10.87
N LEU A 50 13.38 -8.07 -11.12
CA LEU A 50 12.03 -7.60 -10.80
C LEU A 50 11.03 -8.16 -11.82
N VAL A 51 9.98 -8.81 -11.32
CA VAL A 51 8.93 -9.47 -12.12
C VAL A 51 7.64 -8.63 -12.12
N ASP A 52 7.24 -8.15 -10.95
CA ASP A 52 6.02 -7.35 -10.78
C ASP A 52 6.13 -6.44 -9.55
N SER A 53 5.21 -5.50 -9.41
CA SER A 53 5.11 -4.65 -8.23
C SER A 53 3.69 -4.20 -7.97
N LYS A 54 3.34 -3.99 -6.70
CA LYS A 54 2.01 -3.58 -6.26
C LYS A 54 2.13 -2.56 -5.15
N ALA A 55 1.19 -1.62 -5.12
CA ALA A 55 1.00 -0.70 -4.00
C ALA A 55 -0.46 -0.80 -3.58
N VAL A 56 -0.71 -0.95 -2.29
CA VAL A 56 -2.05 -1.11 -1.76
C VAL A 56 -2.22 -0.31 -0.47
N ALA A 57 -3.28 0.47 -0.39
CA ALA A 57 -3.75 1.11 0.83
C ALA A 57 -5.15 0.57 1.17
N GLY A 58 -5.40 0.19 2.42
CA GLY A 58 -6.72 -0.31 2.81
C GLY A 58 -6.85 -0.68 4.28
N LYS A 59 -8.03 -1.17 4.66
CA LYS A 59 -8.34 -1.69 6.00
C LYS A 59 -8.41 -3.22 5.96
N MET A 60 -7.26 -3.87 5.91
CA MET A 60 -7.13 -5.28 5.53
C MET A 60 -7.23 -6.24 6.72
N GLU A 61 -6.87 -5.80 7.93
CA GLU A 61 -7.05 -6.57 9.17
C GLU A 61 -8.46 -6.44 9.79
N GLY A 62 -9.43 -5.89 9.05
CA GLY A 62 -10.84 -5.78 9.45
C GLY A 62 -11.27 -4.37 9.89
N ASN A 63 -12.27 -4.27 10.78
CA ASN A 63 -12.80 -3.00 11.30
C ASN A 63 -11.84 -2.28 12.30
N GLY A 64 -10.53 -2.48 12.17
CA GLY A 64 -9.53 -1.74 12.93
C GLY A 64 -9.56 -0.23 12.64
N ASN A 65 -8.92 0.56 13.50
CA ASN A 65 -8.99 2.04 13.47
C ASN A 65 -7.94 2.70 12.56
N GLY A 66 -7.14 1.95 11.80
CA GLY A 66 -6.01 2.48 11.02
C GLY A 66 -6.05 2.12 9.55
N MET A 67 -5.55 3.03 8.70
CA MET A 67 -5.21 2.75 7.32
C MET A 67 -3.89 1.98 7.26
N GLN A 68 -3.85 0.93 6.46
CA GLN A 68 -2.68 0.09 6.27
C GLN A 68 -2.10 0.33 4.88
N TYR A 69 -0.80 0.47 4.80
CA TYR A 69 -0.09 0.78 3.56
C TYR A 69 0.94 -0.30 3.26
N PHE A 70 0.91 -0.79 2.02
CA PHE A 70 1.78 -1.84 1.53
C PHE A 70 2.43 -1.43 0.22
N GLY A 71 3.75 -1.54 0.18
CA GLY A 71 4.54 -1.54 -1.04
C GLY A 71 5.12 -2.92 -1.24
N MET A 72 4.91 -3.52 -2.41
CA MET A 72 5.29 -4.90 -2.68
C MET A 72 6.00 -5.01 -4.01
N ILE A 73 7.05 -5.81 -4.05
CA ILE A 73 7.71 -6.23 -5.29
C ILE A 73 7.78 -7.75 -5.34
N LEU A 74 7.59 -8.29 -6.54
CA LEU A 74 7.82 -9.69 -6.84
C LEU A 74 9.16 -9.80 -7.56
N VAL A 75 10.07 -10.58 -7.00
CA VAL A 75 11.40 -10.78 -7.58
C VAL A 75 11.68 -12.25 -7.84
N LYS A 76 12.44 -12.54 -8.89
CA LYS A 76 12.97 -13.87 -9.20
C LYS A 76 14.46 -13.89 -8.88
N THR A 77 14.91 -14.86 -8.09
CA THR A 77 16.30 -14.92 -7.62
C THR A 77 16.65 -16.31 -7.09
N GLU A 78 17.95 -16.61 -7.05
CA GLU A 78 18.50 -17.80 -6.38
C GLU A 78 18.85 -17.54 -4.90
N LEU A 79 18.68 -16.30 -4.42
CA LEU A 79 18.90 -15.93 -3.03
C LEU A 79 17.82 -16.53 -2.11
N SER A 80 18.22 -16.84 -0.86
CA SER A 80 17.27 -17.25 0.17
C SER A 80 16.48 -16.06 0.72
N GLU A 81 15.37 -16.35 1.41
CA GLU A 81 14.56 -15.35 2.10
C GLU A 81 15.39 -14.52 3.08
N GLU A 82 16.27 -15.16 3.85
CA GLU A 82 17.11 -14.48 4.84
C GLU A 82 18.13 -13.55 4.18
N ALA A 83 18.68 -13.93 3.02
CA ALA A 83 19.61 -13.10 2.27
C ALA A 83 18.92 -11.86 1.69
N LEU A 84 17.70 -12.03 1.16
CA LEU A 84 16.86 -10.93 0.69
C LEU A 84 16.47 -10.00 1.83
N GLU A 85 16.02 -10.55 2.96
CA GLU A 85 15.64 -9.77 4.13
C GLU A 85 16.83 -8.95 4.66
N ALA A 86 18.00 -9.57 4.83
CA ALA A 86 19.21 -8.88 5.26
C ALA A 86 19.60 -7.74 4.30
N TYR A 87 19.51 -7.97 2.99
CA TYR A 87 19.80 -6.95 1.98
C TYR A 87 18.92 -5.72 2.13
N TYR A 88 17.60 -5.91 2.18
CA TYR A 88 16.65 -4.79 2.25
C TYR A 88 16.67 -4.11 3.63
N ARG A 89 16.86 -4.84 4.74
CA ARG A 89 17.01 -4.25 6.08
C ARG A 89 18.23 -3.34 6.21
N GLU A 90 19.30 -3.59 5.46
CA GLU A 90 20.48 -2.71 5.46
C GLU A 90 20.20 -1.36 4.78
N LYS A 91 19.27 -1.32 3.81
CA LYS A 91 18.99 -0.14 2.98
C LYS A 91 17.80 0.68 3.46
N LEU A 92 16.84 0.04 4.10
CA LEU A 92 15.56 0.65 4.47
C LEU A 92 15.55 1.11 5.93
N GLU A 93 14.75 2.13 6.21
CA GLU A 93 14.61 2.66 7.57
C GLU A 93 13.89 1.69 8.50
N THR A 94 14.24 1.71 9.78
CA THR A 94 13.72 0.78 10.80
C THR A 94 12.27 1.03 11.19
N GLU A 95 11.65 2.12 10.74
CA GLU A 95 10.25 2.44 11.03
C GLU A 95 9.25 1.61 10.21
N TYR A 96 9.71 0.96 9.14
CA TYR A 96 8.90 0.11 8.29
C TYR A 96 9.05 -1.36 8.68
N TYR A 97 7.94 -2.08 8.64
CA TYR A 97 7.98 -3.54 8.71
C TYR A 97 8.38 -4.08 7.34
N LEU A 98 9.31 -5.03 7.33
CA LEU A 98 9.75 -5.72 6.13
C LEU A 98 9.41 -7.19 6.27
N TYR A 99 8.75 -7.74 5.26
CA TYR A 99 8.48 -9.16 5.11
C TYR A 99 9.06 -9.66 3.78
N VAL A 100 9.66 -10.84 3.82
CA VAL A 100 10.12 -11.56 2.63
C VAL A 100 9.52 -12.94 2.70
N GLU A 101 8.75 -13.32 1.69
CA GLU A 101 8.05 -14.60 1.66
C GLU A 101 8.15 -15.21 0.26
N LYS A 102 8.36 -16.53 0.17
CA LYS A 102 8.26 -17.25 -1.10
C LYS A 102 6.84 -17.12 -1.65
N GLN A 103 6.74 -16.76 -2.93
CA GLN A 103 5.46 -16.61 -3.59
C GLN A 103 4.96 -17.97 -4.10
N GLU A 104 3.87 -18.47 -3.50
CA GLU A 104 3.30 -19.79 -3.82
C GLU A 104 2.13 -19.74 -4.84
N SER A 105 1.57 -18.57 -5.12
CA SER A 105 0.44 -18.41 -6.05
C SER A 105 0.43 -17.02 -6.68
N GLN A 106 -0.50 -16.72 -7.60
CA GLN A 106 -0.70 -15.35 -8.05
C GLN A 106 -1.22 -14.43 -6.93
N LEU A 107 -1.90 -14.98 -5.92
CA LEU A 107 -2.50 -14.21 -4.83
C LEU A 107 -1.43 -13.74 -3.85
N ILE A 108 -1.53 -12.48 -3.45
CA ILE A 108 -0.65 -11.92 -2.43
C ILE A 108 -1.17 -12.37 -1.07
N TRP A 109 -0.32 -13.01 -0.26
CA TRP A 109 -0.66 -13.40 1.10
C TRP A 109 -0.32 -12.26 2.09
N PRO A 110 -1.14 -12.02 3.13
CA PRO A 110 -2.50 -12.50 3.37
C PRO A 110 -3.60 -11.77 2.56
N TYR A 111 -3.23 -10.81 1.70
CA TYR A 111 -4.11 -9.88 0.98
C TYR A 111 -4.76 -10.50 -0.27
N LYS A 112 -5.58 -11.55 -0.08
CA LYS A 112 -6.08 -12.43 -1.16
C LYS A 112 -6.90 -11.76 -2.27
N ASP A 113 -7.38 -10.52 -2.07
CA ASP A 113 -8.04 -9.75 -3.12
C ASP A 113 -7.06 -9.13 -4.13
N TYR A 114 -5.77 -9.19 -3.81
CA TYR A 114 -4.68 -8.71 -4.65
C TYR A 114 -3.87 -9.87 -5.23
N ARG A 115 -3.42 -9.66 -6.47
CA ARG A 115 -2.58 -10.62 -7.19
C ARG A 115 -1.43 -9.93 -7.92
N PHE A 116 -0.34 -10.65 -8.11
CA PHE A 116 0.67 -10.32 -9.12
C PHE A 116 0.20 -10.86 -10.47
N GLU A 117 0.24 -10.03 -11.50
CA GLU A 117 -0.24 -10.39 -12.84
C GLU A 117 0.81 -11.19 -13.61
N ASN A 118 2.09 -10.96 -13.30
CA ASN A 118 3.22 -11.58 -13.99
C ASN A 118 3.85 -12.74 -13.21
N TRP A 119 3.16 -13.27 -12.18
CA TRP A 119 3.63 -14.47 -11.49
C TRP A 119 3.31 -15.72 -12.32
N GLU A 120 4.30 -16.60 -12.45
CA GLU A 120 4.20 -17.89 -13.13
C GLU A 120 4.44 -19.03 -12.13
N ASP A 121 3.68 -20.11 -12.26
CA ASP A 121 3.80 -21.28 -11.38
C ASP A 121 5.13 -21.99 -11.61
N GLY A 122 5.78 -22.40 -10.52
CA GLY A 122 7.09 -23.05 -10.53
C GLY A 122 8.30 -22.10 -10.57
N ASP A 123 8.11 -20.78 -10.59
CA ASP A 123 9.20 -19.82 -10.46
C ASP A 123 9.65 -19.66 -9.00
N ASP A 124 10.96 -19.76 -8.76
CA ASP A 124 11.59 -19.35 -7.49
C ASP A 124 11.53 -17.83 -7.36
N SER A 125 10.36 -17.37 -6.95
CA SER A 125 10.01 -15.98 -6.80
C SER A 125 9.62 -15.66 -5.36
N TYR A 126 9.96 -14.45 -4.94
CA TYR A 126 9.78 -13.97 -3.59
C TYR A 126 9.03 -12.64 -3.63
N CYS A 127 8.04 -12.51 -2.76
CA CYS A 127 7.39 -11.25 -2.48
C CYS A 127 8.18 -10.54 -1.38
N ILE A 128 8.61 -9.31 -1.66
CA ILE A 128 9.20 -8.42 -0.66
C ILE A 128 8.19 -7.33 -0.39
N THR A 129 7.77 -7.23 0.87
CA THR A 129 6.72 -6.31 1.32
C THR A 129 7.29 -5.32 2.32
N LEU A 130 7.16 -4.03 2.01
CA LEU A 130 7.24 -2.96 3.00
C LEU A 130 5.83 -2.63 3.49
N TYR A 131 5.69 -2.59 4.80
CA TYR A 131 4.45 -2.36 5.49
C TYR A 131 4.59 -1.22 6.50
N ARG A 132 3.54 -0.38 6.55
CA ARG A 132 3.36 0.64 7.56
C ARG A 132 1.90 0.70 7.97
N ASP A 133 1.66 0.68 9.28
CA ASP A 133 0.40 1.12 9.86
C ASP A 133 0.36 2.64 10.01
N SER A 134 -0.80 3.26 9.77
CA SER A 134 -1.10 4.51 10.47
C SER A 134 -1.11 4.19 11.96
N VAL A 135 -0.10 4.65 12.71
CA VAL A 135 0.20 4.24 14.10
C VAL A 135 -1.08 4.09 14.93
N VAL A 136 -1.40 2.85 15.33
CA VAL A 136 -2.50 2.57 16.24
C VAL A 136 -2.03 2.94 17.66
N GLY A 137 -2.41 4.12 18.14
CA GLY A 137 -2.13 4.46 19.53
C GLY A 137 -2.33 5.91 19.96
N PHE A 138 -2.20 6.90 19.07
CA PHE A 138 -2.42 8.31 19.39
C PHE A 138 -2.88 9.06 18.13
N GLU A 139 -4.14 9.51 18.10
CA GLU A 139 -4.73 10.36 17.06
C GLU A 139 -4.14 11.79 17.09
N ASP A 140 -2.83 11.96 17.07
CA ASP A 140 -2.21 13.27 17.38
C ASP A 140 -2.25 14.26 16.20
N SER A 141 -2.72 13.85 15.01
CA SER A 141 -2.95 14.77 13.89
C SER A 141 -4.29 14.60 13.18
N LEU A 142 -4.90 15.74 12.86
CA LEU A 142 -6.09 15.83 12.00
C LEU A 142 -5.89 15.09 10.65
N TRP A 143 -4.65 15.03 10.17
CA TRP A 143 -4.31 14.39 8.90
C TRP A 143 -4.49 12.88 8.96
N GLU A 144 -4.05 12.22 10.03
CA GLU A 144 -4.22 10.77 10.17
C GLU A 144 -5.70 10.39 10.30
N ALA A 145 -6.48 11.17 11.06
CA ALA A 145 -7.93 10.99 11.14
C ALA A 145 -8.61 11.12 9.76
N ILE A 146 -8.15 12.07 8.93
CA ILE A 146 -8.63 12.25 7.55
C ILE A 146 -8.25 11.04 6.68
N LEU A 147 -7.01 10.55 6.74
CA LEU A 147 -6.56 9.39 5.95
C LEU A 147 -7.30 8.11 6.35
N ASN A 148 -7.53 7.90 7.64
CA ASN A 148 -8.27 6.76 8.19
C ASN A 148 -9.78 6.81 7.86
N SER A 149 -10.29 7.96 7.42
CA SER A 149 -11.68 8.14 6.98
C SER A 149 -11.95 7.65 5.55
N ASP A 150 -10.94 7.13 4.85
CA ASP A 150 -11.17 6.43 3.60
C ASP A 150 -12.16 5.26 3.83
N LEU A 151 -13.20 5.27 3.01
CA LEU A 151 -14.35 4.38 3.12
C LEU A 151 -14.24 3.18 2.17
N ARG A 152 -13.14 3.06 1.41
CA ARG A 152 -12.91 1.87 0.58
C ARG A 152 -12.78 0.66 1.49
N ALA A 153 -13.74 -0.26 1.37
CA ALA A 153 -13.56 -1.64 1.82
C ALA A 153 -12.72 -2.33 0.75
N HIS A 154 -11.55 -2.81 1.16
CA HIS A 154 -10.61 -3.55 0.33
C HIS A 154 -10.59 -5.00 0.76
#